data_AF-A0A2G6QWG9-F1
#
_entry.id   AF-A0A2G6QWG9-F1
#
_cell.length_a   1.000
_cell.length_b   1.000
_cell.length_c   1.000
_cell.angle_alpha   90.00
_cell.angle_beta   90.00
_cell.angle_gamma   90.00
#
_symmetry.space_group_name_H-M   'P 1'
#
loop_
_entity.id
_entity.type
_entity.pdbx_description
1 polymer ?
#
loop_
_entity_poly.entity_id
_entity_poly.type
_entity_poly.pdbx_seq_one_letter_code
_entity_poly.pdbx_strand_id
1 'polypeptide(L)'
;MRRRTSLFLVPVGRGKQDDLSHNIYPSFPLESGTIRIGHVTLAMELAKTDTLVLDGYIGVDWDKVVALLNAAFQKMGLTTSIQNISVFLKPEGESRSLVDTFLGGDDPIFGFRTSLG
;
A
#
# COMPACT_ATOMS: atom_id res chain seq x y z
N MET A 1 16.96 -13.26 -21.69
CA MET A 1 15.56 -13.18 -22.17
C MET A 1 15.45 -12.02 -23.15
N ARG A 2 15.17 -12.26 -24.45
CA ARG A 2 15.05 -11.19 -25.46
C ARG A 2 13.57 -10.86 -25.66
N ARG A 3 13.20 -9.58 -25.50
CA ARG A 3 11.85 -9.05 -25.70
C ARG A 3 11.45 -9.23 -27.19
N ARG A 4 10.43 -10.04 -27.48
CA ARG A 4 9.82 -10.19 -28.83
C ARG A 4 8.55 -9.32 -28.92
N THR A 5 8.71 -8.02 -29.18
CA THR A 5 7.58 -7.14 -29.51
C THR A 5 8.04 -6.11 -30.54
N SER A 6 7.15 -5.73 -31.46
CA SER A 6 7.32 -4.63 -32.42
C SER A 6 7.04 -3.24 -31.84
N LEU A 7 6.64 -3.14 -30.56
CA LEU A 7 6.40 -1.86 -29.90
C LEU A 7 7.72 -1.11 -29.66
N PHE A 8 7.76 0.13 -30.13
CA PHE A 8 8.80 1.09 -29.84
C PHE A 8 9.00 1.27 -28.33
N LEU A 9 10.23 1.60 -27.94
CA LEU A 9 10.54 1.94 -26.55
C LEU A 9 9.94 3.30 -26.23
N VAL A 10 9.39 3.44 -25.01
CA VAL A 10 8.98 4.74 -24.50
C VAL A 10 10.22 5.64 -24.41
N PRO A 11 10.19 6.87 -24.97
CA PRO A 11 11.33 7.77 -24.92
C PRO A 11 11.59 8.25 -23.48
N VAL A 12 12.86 8.44 -23.13
CA VAL A 12 13.28 8.88 -21.78
C VAL A 12 12.78 10.29 -21.45
N GLY A 13 12.57 11.12 -22.46
CA GLY A 13 12.00 12.46 -22.32
C GLY A 13 11.10 12.79 -23.51
N ARG A 14 10.18 13.73 -23.32
CA ARG A 14 9.32 14.21 -24.41
C ARG A 14 10.17 15.05 -25.39
N GLY A 15 10.07 14.75 -26.68
CA GLY A 15 10.60 15.64 -27.73
C GLY A 15 9.72 16.89 -27.89
N LYS A 16 10.12 17.83 -28.75
CA LYS A 16 9.23 18.94 -29.14
C LYS A 16 8.03 18.36 -29.89
N GLN A 17 6.82 18.61 -29.39
CA GLN A 17 5.58 18.27 -30.06
C GLN A 17 4.81 19.57 -30.32
N ASP A 18 4.25 19.72 -31.51
CA ASP A 18 3.34 20.83 -31.82
C ASP A 18 2.02 20.63 -31.06
N ASP A 19 1.60 21.65 -30.31
CA ASP A 19 0.44 21.65 -29.39
C ASP A 19 -0.90 21.26 -30.06
N LEU A 20 -0.96 21.27 -31.39
CA LEU A 20 -2.16 20.96 -32.17
C LEU A 20 -2.31 19.47 -32.53
N SER A 21 -1.37 18.60 -32.14
CA SER A 21 -1.36 17.17 -32.49
C SER A 21 -1.68 16.27 -31.29
N HIS A 22 -2.29 15.10 -31.54
CA HIS A 22 -2.57 14.11 -30.49
C HIS A 22 -1.26 13.61 -29.84
N ASN A 23 -1.16 13.73 -28.52
CA ASN A 23 0.00 13.28 -27.76
C ASN A 23 -0.02 11.77 -27.53
N ILE A 24 0.84 11.05 -28.26
CA ILE A 24 1.02 9.60 -28.13
C ILE A 24 1.83 9.18 -26.89
N TYR A 25 2.40 10.14 -26.15
CA TYR A 25 3.10 9.95 -24.88
C TYR A 25 2.52 10.88 -23.79
N PRO A 26 1.24 10.68 -23.40
CA PRO A 26 0.61 11.48 -22.36
C PRO A 26 1.41 11.31 -21.06
N SER A 27 1.81 12.44 -20.49
CA SER A 27 2.57 12.51 -19.26
C SER A 27 2.23 13.81 -18.55
N PHE A 28 2.16 13.72 -17.22
CA PHE A 28 1.93 14.86 -16.35
C PHE A 28 3.29 15.38 -15.86
N PRO A 29 3.58 16.68 -15.99
CA PRO A 29 4.83 17.23 -15.47
C PRO A 29 4.83 17.09 -13.94
N LEU A 30 5.93 16.59 -13.40
CA LEU A 30 6.15 16.58 -11.96
C LEU A 30 7.10 17.72 -11.62
N GLU A 31 6.74 18.51 -10.63
CA GLU A 31 7.64 19.51 -10.06
C GLU A 31 8.84 18.82 -9.40
N SER A 32 9.96 19.54 -9.35
CA SER A 32 11.14 19.04 -8.67
C SER A 32 10.85 18.84 -7.18
N GLY A 33 11.19 17.66 -6.65
CA GLY A 33 11.00 17.32 -5.24
C GLY A 33 9.63 16.70 -4.89
N THR A 34 8.73 16.53 -5.87
CA THR A 34 7.43 15.87 -5.65
C THR A 34 7.59 14.39 -5.29
N ILE A 35 8.57 13.71 -5.90
CA ILE A 35 8.91 12.32 -5.56
C ILE A 35 10.14 12.33 -4.68
N ARG A 36 10.02 11.72 -3.49
CA ARG A 36 11.13 11.48 -2.58
C ARG A 36 11.32 9.99 -2.38
N ILE A 37 12.57 9.58 -2.19
CA ILE A 37 12.95 8.17 -2.13
C ILE A 37 13.51 7.85 -0.75
N GLY A 38 13.00 6.76 -0.17
CA GLY A 38 13.55 6.16 1.04
C GLY A 38 12.77 6.47 2.31
N HIS A 39 13.01 5.64 3.32
CA HIS A 39 12.28 5.64 4.58
C HIS A 39 12.48 6.91 5.40
N VAL A 40 13.64 7.58 5.27
CA VAL A 40 13.90 8.85 5.98
C VAL A 40 12.98 9.95 5.46
N THR A 41 12.90 10.14 4.14
CA THR A 41 12.02 11.16 3.54
C THR A 41 10.55 10.84 3.72
N LEU A 42 10.21 9.55 3.81
CA LEU A 42 8.85 9.11 4.14
C LEU A 42 8.52 9.42 5.60
N ALA A 43 9.39 9.07 6.54
CA ALA A 43 9.21 9.36 7.96
C ALA A 43 9.05 10.86 8.22
N MET A 44 9.83 11.72 7.53
CA MET A 44 9.68 13.18 7.65
C MET A 44 8.28 13.67 7.26
N GLU A 45 7.65 13.03 6.27
CA GLU A 45 6.30 13.38 5.85
C GLU A 45 5.27 12.84 6.85
N LEU A 46 5.43 11.60 7.29
CA LEU A 46 4.51 10.94 8.21
C LEU A 46 4.56 11.54 9.63
N ALA A 47 5.71 12.09 10.04
CA ALA A 47 5.87 12.75 11.34
C ALA A 47 5.03 14.03 11.51
N LYS A 48 4.37 14.51 10.44
CA LYS A 48 3.45 15.66 10.49
C LYS A 48 2.10 15.31 11.13
N THR A 49 1.85 14.04 11.40
CA THR A 49 0.60 13.55 12.01
C THR A 49 0.91 12.70 13.24
N ASP A 50 0.08 12.81 14.28
CA ASP A 50 0.31 12.11 15.55
C ASP A 50 -0.06 10.62 15.48
N THR A 51 -0.96 10.23 14.57
CA THR A 51 -1.45 8.85 14.45
C THR A 51 -1.36 8.39 12.99
N LEU A 52 -0.77 7.22 12.80
CA LEU A 52 -0.52 6.63 11.50
C LEU A 52 -1.14 5.24 11.45
N VAL A 53 -1.92 4.97 10.41
CA VAL A 53 -2.41 3.63 10.07
C VAL A 53 -1.78 3.26 8.73
N LEU A 54 -0.96 2.21 8.74
CA LEU A 54 -0.29 1.70 7.55
C LEU A 54 -0.92 0.37 7.18
N ASP A 55 -1.43 0.30 5.95
CA ASP A 55 -1.98 -0.90 5.33
C ASP A 55 -1.43 -1.03 3.91
N GLY A 56 -1.42 -2.24 3.39
CA GLY A 56 -0.88 -2.51 2.07
C GLY A 56 -0.81 -3.99 1.73
N TYR A 57 -0.14 -4.27 0.62
CA TYR A 57 -0.13 -5.59 0.02
C TYR A 57 0.59 -6.64 0.88
N ILE A 58 0.11 -7.88 0.86
CA ILE A 58 0.67 -9.01 1.64
C ILE A 58 2.15 -9.29 1.36
N GLY A 59 2.65 -8.93 0.18
CA GLY A 59 4.06 -9.11 -0.19
C GLY A 59 5.01 -8.03 0.36
N VAL A 60 4.51 -7.04 1.11
CA VAL A 60 5.35 -6.02 1.75
C VAL A 60 6.03 -6.62 2.99
N ASP A 61 7.34 -6.42 3.09
CA ASP A 61 8.10 -6.72 4.31
C ASP A 61 7.83 -5.65 5.36
N TRP A 62 6.75 -5.84 6.11
CA TRP A 62 6.27 -4.90 7.12
C TRP A 62 7.25 -4.75 8.28
N ASP A 63 7.94 -5.82 8.69
CA ASP A 63 8.94 -5.77 9.74
C ASP A 63 10.06 -4.81 9.37
N LYS A 64 10.55 -4.88 8.12
CA LYS A 64 11.55 -3.94 7.60
C LYS A 64 11.03 -2.52 7.51
N VAL A 65 9.82 -2.31 6.99
CA VAL A 65 9.22 -0.97 6.86
C VAL A 65 9.10 -0.31 8.24
N VAL A 66 8.52 -1.03 9.20
CA VAL A 66 8.32 -0.57 10.57
C VAL A 66 9.66 -0.27 11.25
N ALA A 67 10.65 -1.17 11.13
CA ALA A 67 11.98 -0.96 11.72
C ALA A 67 12.68 0.29 11.17
N LEU A 68 12.65 0.49 9.86
CA LEU A 68 13.30 1.64 9.20
C LEU A 68 12.59 2.96 9.49
N LEU A 69 11.26 2.96 9.54
CA LEU A 69 10.48 4.13 9.94
C LEU A 69 10.72 4.47 11.42
N ASN A 70 10.68 3.47 12.30
CA ASN A 70 10.93 3.68 13.72
C ASN A 70 12.31 4.27 13.98
N ALA A 71 13.35 3.72 13.35
CA ALA A 71 14.71 4.27 13.44
C ALA A 71 14.80 5.71 12.92
N ALA A 72 14.04 6.08 11.88
CA ALA A 72 13.99 7.44 11.39
C ALA A 72 13.25 8.38 12.36
N PHE A 73 12.13 7.96 12.95
CA PHE A 73 11.40 8.72 13.97
C PHE A 73 12.23 8.95 15.23
N GLN A 74 12.95 7.93 15.71
CA GLN A 74 13.85 8.06 16.86
C GLN A 74 14.98 9.06 16.61
N LYS A 75 15.54 9.09 15.39
CA LYS A 75 16.54 10.10 14.99
C LYS A 75 15.97 11.53 14.96
N MET A 76 14.66 11.68 14.81
CA MET A 76 13.96 12.96 14.91
C MET A 76 13.60 13.33 16.36
N GLY A 77 13.94 12.48 17.34
CA GLY A 77 13.59 12.69 18.75
C GLY A 77 12.15 12.30 19.09
N LEU A 78 11.45 11.57 18.21
CA LEU A 78 10.08 11.14 18.44
C LEU A 78 10.06 9.80 19.18
N THR A 79 9.09 9.67 20.09
CA THR A 79 8.76 8.39 20.72
C THR A 79 7.51 7.84 20.03
N THR A 80 7.57 6.59 19.57
CA THR A 80 6.51 5.95 18.79
C THR A 80 5.97 4.73 19.54
N SER A 81 4.66 4.57 19.52
CA SER A 81 3.99 3.32 19.90
C SER A 81 3.60 2.59 18.63
N ILE A 82 4.13 1.37 18.44
CA ILE A 82 3.91 0.57 17.24
C ILE A 82 3.10 -0.64 17.63
N GLN A 83 1.93 -0.79 17.01
CA GLN A 83 1.04 -1.91 17.26
C GLN A 83 0.71 -2.60 15.94
N ASN A 84 0.83 -3.93 15.90
CA ASN A 84 0.34 -4.72 14.78
C ASN A 84 -1.16 -4.96 14.96
N ILE A 85 -1.97 -4.69 13.94
CA ILE A 85 -3.42 -4.88 14.01
C ILE A 85 -3.81 -6.32 14.39
N SER A 86 -2.96 -7.31 14.06
CA SER A 86 -3.19 -8.73 14.34
C SER A 86 -3.44 -9.02 15.82
N VAL A 87 -2.88 -8.24 16.74
CA VAL A 87 -3.07 -8.44 18.18
C VAL A 87 -4.47 -8.04 18.67
N PHE A 88 -5.21 -7.28 17.86
CA PHE A 88 -6.58 -6.88 18.13
C PHE A 88 -7.60 -7.71 17.36
N LEU A 89 -7.15 -8.58 16.44
CA LEU A 89 -8.01 -9.50 15.72
C LEU A 89 -8.36 -10.68 16.61
N LYS A 90 -9.60 -11.17 16.49
CA LYS A 90 -9.99 -12.44 17.09
C LYS A 90 -9.14 -13.58 16.50
N PRO A 91 -8.80 -14.60 17.30
CA PRO A 91 -8.20 -15.82 16.76
C PRO A 91 -9.04 -16.37 15.60
N GLU A 92 -8.37 -16.97 14.62
CA GLU A 92 -9.04 -17.48 13.42
C GLU A 92 -10.19 -18.45 13.78
N GLY A 93 -9.96 -19.36 14.73
CA GLY A 93 -10.97 -20.30 15.19
C GLY A 93 -12.20 -19.64 15.79
N GLU A 94 -12.04 -18.55 16.55
CA GLU A 94 -13.17 -17.78 17.08
C GLU A 94 -13.93 -17.07 15.96
N SER A 95 -13.20 -16.41 15.05
CA SER A 95 -13.80 -15.74 13.90
C SER A 95 -14.59 -16.73 13.04
N ARG A 96 -14.03 -17.93 12.81
CA ARG A 96 -14.67 -19.00 12.06
C ARG A 96 -15.92 -19.52 12.75
N SER A 97 -15.84 -19.81 14.05
CA SER A 97 -16.99 -20.26 14.83
C SER A 97 -18.13 -19.25 14.84
N LEU A 98 -17.84 -17.94 14.80
CA LEU A 98 -18.86 -16.90 14.74
C LEU A 98 -19.64 -16.92 13.43
N VAL A 99 -18.97 -17.23 12.32
CA VAL A 99 -19.59 -17.22 10.99
C VAL A 99 -20.14 -18.58 10.57
N ASP A 100 -19.63 -19.69 11.12
CA ASP A 100 -19.92 -21.06 10.67
C ASP A 100 -21.43 -21.35 10.55
N THR A 101 -22.24 -20.85 11.48
CA THR A 101 -23.70 -21.06 11.46
C THR A 101 -24.37 -20.43 10.23
N PHE A 102 -23.77 -19.38 9.66
CA PHE A 102 -24.31 -18.61 8.54
C PHE A 102 -23.75 -19.04 7.19
N LEU A 103 -22.75 -19.93 7.15
CA LEU A 103 -22.04 -20.31 5.92
C LEU A 103 -22.74 -21.40 5.09
N GLY A 104 -23.92 -21.88 5.48
CA GLY A 104 -24.68 -22.88 4.72
C GLY A 104 -24.24 -24.34 4.96
N GLY A 105 -23.27 -24.58 5.85
CA GLY A 105 -22.86 -25.93 6.26
C GLY A 105 -22.36 -26.78 5.08
N ASP A 106 -23.07 -27.88 4.81
CA ASP A 106 -22.75 -28.84 3.75
C ASP A 106 -23.09 -28.33 2.32
N ASP A 107 -23.81 -27.20 2.20
CA ASP A 107 -24.04 -26.48 0.94
C ASP A 107 -23.54 -25.02 1.03
N PRO A 108 -22.22 -24.80 0.96
CA PRO A 108 -21.61 -23.50 1.24
C PRO A 108 -21.86 -22.44 0.15
N ILE A 109 -22.53 -22.81 -0.94
CA ILE A 109 -22.91 -21.87 -2.00
C ILE A 109 -24.03 -20.93 -1.52
N PHE A 110 -24.83 -21.37 -0.53
CA PHE A 110 -25.99 -20.64 -0.01
C PHE A 110 -25.92 -20.38 1.49
N GLY A 111 -24.92 -19.60 1.90
CA GLY A 111 -24.95 -18.95 3.22
C GLY A 111 -26.12 -17.97 3.34
N PHE A 112 -26.48 -17.60 4.58
CA PHE A 112 -27.54 -16.64 4.86
C PHE A 112 -27.02 -15.41 5.60
N ARG A 113 -27.78 -14.31 5.54
CA ARG A 113 -27.38 -13.05 6.18
C ARG A 113 -27.18 -13.28 7.68
N THR A 114 -26.01 -12.87 8.17
CA THR A 114 -25.69 -12.95 9.58
C THR A 114 -26.59 -12.05 10.43
N SER A 115 -26.85 -12.48 11.67
CA SER A 115 -27.48 -11.66 12.72
C SER A 115 -26.45 -10.98 13.63
N LEU A 116 -25.15 -11.13 13.35
CA LEU A 116 -24.08 -10.38 14.00
C LEU A 116 -24.20 -8.90 13.60
N GLY A 117 -24.35 -8.03 14.59
CA GLY A 117 -24.53 -6.58 14.44
C GLY A 117 -23.26 -5.77 14.61
#